data_AF-A0A9P4HAJ3-F1
#
_entry.id   AF-A0A9P4HAJ3-F1
#
_cell.length_a   1.000
_cell.length_b   1.000
_cell.length_c   1.000
_cell.angle_alpha   90.00
_cell.angle_beta   90.00
_cell.angle_gamma   90.00
#
_symmetry.space_group_name_H-M   'P 1'
#
loop_
_entity.id
_entity.type
_entity.pdbx_description
1 polymer ?
#
loop_
_entity_poly.entity_id
_entity_poly.type
_entity_poly.pdbx_seq_one_letter_code
_entity_poly.pdbx_strand_id
1 'polypeptide(L)'
;MTVFSIALVVFITSAIAQTNGCTGFKNDVGYCDTLTYIDRTTTSTDPPSVQDCYDACRGVLSDAGDWAVDLRGKPDDYRQNMVGYPCGFSIGPAPGQPKDYYFSMHNQDIVDILDEVNKRFAPLHGGRVAAEGIVRCEGYNTTWWVT
;
A
#
# COMPACT_ATOMS: atom_id res chain seq x y z
N MET A 1 -57.20 20.00 -21.44
CA MET A 1 -56.58 19.32 -20.28
C MET A 1 -55.30 18.69 -20.74
N THR A 2 -54.16 19.30 -20.43
CA THR A 2 -52.82 18.87 -20.88
C THR A 2 -52.20 18.04 -19.77
N VAL A 3 -51.98 16.75 -20.01
CA VAL A 3 -51.44 15.81 -19.01
C VAL A 3 -49.91 15.90 -19.04
N PHE A 4 -49.31 16.46 -17.99
CA PHE A 4 -47.87 16.45 -17.76
C PHE A 4 -47.44 15.04 -17.30
N SER A 5 -46.71 14.32 -18.15
CA SER A 5 -46.05 13.07 -17.77
C SER A 5 -44.69 13.37 -17.16
N ILE A 6 -44.55 13.20 -15.85
CA ILE A 6 -43.28 13.33 -15.13
C ILE A 6 -42.58 11.97 -15.23
N ALA A 7 -41.53 11.89 -16.05
CA ALA A 7 -40.67 10.72 -16.13
C ALA A 7 -39.69 10.72 -14.95
N LEU A 8 -39.90 9.80 -14.00
CA LEU A 8 -38.99 9.56 -12.88
C LEU A 8 -37.77 8.78 -13.39
N VAL A 9 -36.66 9.46 -13.63
CA VAL A 9 -35.38 8.82 -13.97
C VAL A 9 -34.78 8.26 -12.68
N VAL A 10 -34.92 6.96 -12.47
CA VAL A 10 -34.25 6.23 -11.39
C VAL A 10 -32.80 6.02 -11.80
N PHE A 11 -31.88 6.79 -11.22
CA PHE A 11 -30.44 6.50 -11.30
C PHE A 11 -30.15 5.28 -10.42
N ILE A 12 -30.10 4.10 -11.04
CA ILE A 12 -29.56 2.89 -10.41
C ILE A 12 -28.04 3.08 -10.40
N THR A 13 -27.49 3.58 -9.30
CA THR A 13 -26.04 3.56 -9.08
C THR A 13 -25.65 2.12 -8.74
N SER A 14 -25.17 1.38 -9.74
CA SER A 14 -24.52 0.10 -9.53
C SER A 14 -23.29 0.34 -8.66
N ALA A 15 -23.38 0.03 -7.36
CA ALA A 15 -22.20 -0.05 -6.51
C ALA A 15 -21.35 -1.21 -7.05
N ILE A 16 -20.33 -0.88 -7.85
CA ILE A 16 -19.35 -1.87 -8.29
C ILE A 16 -18.62 -2.28 -7.02
N ALA A 17 -18.84 -3.52 -6.57
CA ALA A 17 -18.06 -4.06 -5.48
C ALA A 17 -16.59 -4.10 -5.94
N GLN A 18 -15.74 -3.24 -5.36
CA GLN A 18 -14.31 -3.30 -5.60
C GLN A 18 -13.80 -4.64 -5.06
N THR A 19 -13.19 -5.44 -5.92
CA THR A 19 -12.53 -6.68 -5.53
C THR A 19 -11.22 -6.35 -4.83
N ASN A 20 -11.02 -6.85 -3.61
CA ASN A 20 -9.76 -6.69 -2.90
C ASN A 20 -8.64 -7.39 -3.68
N GLY A 21 -7.71 -6.62 -4.25
CA GLY A 21 -6.56 -7.13 -5.00
C GLY A 21 -5.40 -7.60 -4.12
N CYS A 22 -5.46 -7.36 -2.81
CA CYS A 22 -4.41 -7.66 -1.83
C CYS A 22 -4.71 -8.90 -0.98
N THR A 23 -5.57 -9.80 -1.47
CA THR A 23 -5.93 -11.03 -0.74
C THR A 23 -4.73 -11.92 -0.48
N GLY A 24 -3.81 -12.04 -1.44
CA GLY A 24 -2.60 -12.85 -1.33
C GLY A 24 -2.84 -14.29 -0.86
N PHE A 25 -1.79 -14.94 -0.39
CA PHE A 25 -1.85 -16.21 0.34
C PHE A 25 -1.51 -15.93 1.80
N LYS A 26 -2.51 -15.56 2.61
CA LYS A 26 -2.31 -15.15 4.03
C LYS A 26 -1.71 -16.25 4.94
N ASN A 27 -1.53 -17.47 4.43
CA ASN A 27 -0.86 -18.57 5.14
C ASN A 27 0.65 -18.59 4.90
N ASP A 28 1.15 -17.80 3.94
CA ASP A 28 2.57 -17.66 3.69
C ASP A 28 3.14 -16.67 4.70
N VAL A 29 3.95 -17.17 5.63
CA VAL A 29 4.63 -16.34 6.61
C VAL A 29 5.77 -15.62 5.90
N GLY A 30 5.62 -14.29 5.72
CA GLY A 30 6.70 -13.45 5.23
C GLY A 30 7.82 -13.26 6.26
N TYR A 31 8.76 -12.36 5.97
CA TYR A 31 9.96 -12.18 6.80
C TYR A 31 9.89 -10.93 7.69
N CYS A 32 8.77 -10.21 7.62
CA CYS A 32 8.64 -8.88 8.15
C CYS A 32 7.45 -8.74 9.12
N ASP A 33 7.70 -8.14 10.28
CA ASP A 33 6.65 -7.73 11.22
C ASP A 33 6.34 -6.24 11.03
N THR A 34 5.12 -5.89 10.61
CA THR A 34 4.73 -4.47 10.55
C THR A 34 4.41 -3.96 11.95
N LEU A 35 5.14 -2.93 12.40
CA LEU A 35 5.08 -2.43 13.78
C LEU A 35 4.14 -1.23 13.94
N THR A 36 4.10 -0.32 12.96
CA THR A 36 3.30 0.90 13.04
C THR A 36 2.63 1.24 11.72
N TYR A 37 1.52 1.98 11.80
CA TYR A 37 0.82 2.59 10.68
C TYR A 37 0.49 4.04 11.05
N ILE A 38 0.96 4.99 10.25
CA ILE A 38 0.75 6.41 10.41
C ILE A 38 0.06 6.92 9.16
N ASP A 39 -1.15 7.45 9.34
CA ASP A 39 -1.93 8.04 8.24
C ASP A 39 -1.27 9.32 7.73
N ARG A 40 -1.03 9.37 6.42
CA ARG A 40 -0.46 10.54 5.72
C ARG A 40 -1.37 11.03 4.61
N THR A 41 -2.59 10.50 4.49
CA THR A 41 -3.48 10.75 3.36
C THR A 41 -3.80 12.23 3.17
N THR A 42 -4.04 12.97 4.26
CA THR A 42 -4.35 14.42 4.21
C THR A 42 -3.12 15.31 4.02
N THR A 43 -1.92 14.79 4.26
CA THR A 43 -0.65 15.50 4.08
C THR A 43 0.06 15.14 2.78
N SER A 44 -0.44 14.12 2.05
CA SER A 44 0.06 13.74 0.74
C SER A 44 -0.51 14.66 -0.33
N THR A 45 0.32 15.05 -1.30
CA THR A 45 -0.08 15.93 -2.40
C THR A 45 -1.08 15.26 -3.34
N ASP A 46 -0.94 13.96 -3.59
CA ASP A 46 -1.79 13.19 -4.52
C ASP A 46 -1.89 11.72 -4.08
N PRO A 47 -2.56 11.43 -2.94
CA PRO A 47 -2.61 10.07 -2.38
C PRO A 47 -3.29 9.09 -3.34
N PRO A 48 -2.75 7.90 -3.65
CA PRO A 48 -3.34 6.97 -4.60
C PRO A 48 -4.76 6.55 -4.21
N SER A 49 -5.55 6.14 -5.20
CA SER A 49 -6.82 5.49 -4.92
C SER A 49 -6.60 4.06 -4.41
N VAL A 50 -7.57 3.53 -3.68
CA VAL A 50 -7.58 2.10 -3.31
C VAL A 50 -7.46 1.19 -4.53
N GLN A 51 -8.04 1.60 -5.67
CA GLN A 51 -7.93 0.83 -6.90
C GLN A 51 -6.48 0.76 -7.40
N ASP A 52 -5.75 1.88 -7.35
CA ASP A 52 -4.33 1.89 -7.70
C ASP A 52 -3.51 0.96 -6.79
N CYS A 53 -3.86 0.89 -5.50
CA CYS A 53 -3.20 -0.01 -4.56
C CYS A 53 -3.58 -1.47 -4.77
N TYR A 54 -4.82 -1.78 -5.17
CA TYR A 54 -5.19 -3.13 -5.60
C TYR A 54 -4.46 -3.56 -6.87
N ASP A 55 -4.24 -2.63 -7.80
CA ASP A 55 -3.47 -2.88 -9.01
C ASP A 55 -1.99 -3.16 -8.67
N ALA A 56 -1.41 -2.39 -7.74
CA ALA A 56 -0.08 -2.64 -7.19
C ALA A 56 0.03 -4.02 -6.52
N CYS A 57 -0.94 -4.40 -5.70
CA CYS A 57 -0.98 -5.73 -5.07
C CYS A 57 -1.00 -6.87 -6.09
N ARG A 58 -1.79 -6.75 -7.17
CA ARG A 58 -1.80 -7.76 -8.24
C ARG A 58 -0.44 -7.87 -8.92
N GLY A 59 0.22 -6.73 -9.12
CA GLY A 59 1.58 -6.66 -9.61
C GLY A 59 2.57 -7.43 -8.75
N VAL A 60 2.63 -7.08 -7.47
CA VAL A 60 3.50 -7.71 -6.48
C VAL A 60 3.27 -9.22 -6.42
N LEU A 61 2.01 -9.67 -6.42
CA LEU A 61 1.68 -11.10 -6.39
C LEU A 61 2.01 -11.84 -7.69
N SER A 62 2.19 -11.12 -8.80
CA SER A 62 2.58 -11.71 -10.09
C SER A 62 4.10 -11.76 -10.29
N ASP A 63 4.86 -10.97 -9.53
CA ASP A 63 6.32 -10.95 -9.60
C ASP A 63 6.91 -12.21 -8.97
N ALA A 64 7.96 -12.74 -9.61
CA ALA A 64 8.61 -13.95 -9.14
C ALA A 64 9.73 -13.62 -8.14
N GLY A 65 9.65 -14.23 -6.95
CA GLY A 65 10.65 -14.14 -5.91
C GLY A 65 10.46 -12.95 -4.96
N ASP A 66 11.40 -12.82 -4.03
CA ASP A 66 11.36 -11.81 -2.98
C ASP A 66 11.99 -10.49 -3.45
N TRP A 67 11.51 -9.38 -2.91
CA TRP A 67 12.08 -8.07 -3.17
C TRP A 67 13.31 -7.84 -2.30
N ALA A 68 14.49 -7.79 -2.93
CA ALA A 68 15.74 -7.50 -2.23
C ALA A 68 15.84 -6.02 -1.88
N VAL A 69 15.93 -5.72 -0.58
CA VAL A 69 16.13 -4.37 -0.06
C VAL A 69 17.59 -4.18 0.32
N ASP A 70 18.28 -3.24 -0.33
CA ASP A 70 19.69 -2.95 -0.08
C ASP A 70 19.89 -1.51 0.44
N LEU A 71 20.05 -1.40 1.75
CA LEU A 71 20.26 -0.12 2.45
C LEU A 71 21.73 0.12 2.84
N ARG A 72 22.64 -0.75 2.40
CA ARG A 72 24.07 -0.63 2.73
C ARG A 72 24.65 0.67 2.17
N GLY A 73 25.24 1.47 3.06
CA GLY A 73 25.86 2.75 2.73
C GLY A 73 24.90 3.83 2.24
N LYS A 74 23.59 3.62 2.34
CA LYS A 74 22.58 4.59 1.90
C LYS A 74 22.40 5.71 2.95
N PRO A 75 22.12 6.95 2.51
CA PRO A 75 21.79 8.04 3.43
C PRO A 75 20.42 7.81 4.10
N ASP A 76 20.14 8.54 5.18
CA ASP A 76 18.94 8.33 6.01
C ASP A 76 17.64 8.70 5.31
N ASP A 77 17.71 9.52 4.26
CA ASP A 77 16.59 9.92 3.41
C ASP A 77 16.41 9.04 2.16
N TYR A 78 17.25 8.00 2.00
CA TYR A 78 17.14 7.09 0.87
C TYR A 78 15.84 6.28 0.92
N ARG A 79 15.19 6.18 -0.25
CA ARG A 79 14.04 5.31 -0.47
C ARG A 79 14.30 4.40 -1.66
N GLN A 80 14.28 3.11 -1.41
CA GLN A 80 14.16 2.12 -2.46
C GLN A 80 12.68 2.02 -2.83
N ASN A 81 12.34 2.36 -4.07
CA ASN A 81 10.96 2.38 -4.55
C ASN A 81 10.68 1.11 -5.35
N MET A 82 9.50 0.53 -5.13
CA MET A 82 8.88 -0.38 -6.08
C MET A 82 8.42 0.42 -7.30
N VAL A 83 8.68 -0.10 -8.50
CA VAL A 83 8.39 0.59 -9.76
C VAL A 83 7.21 -0.06 -10.48
N GLY A 84 6.46 0.73 -11.26
CA GLY A 84 5.46 0.21 -12.19
C GLY A 84 3.99 0.41 -11.80
N TYR A 85 3.70 0.96 -10.61
CA TYR A 85 2.33 1.16 -10.14
C TYR A 85 2.10 2.57 -9.57
N PRO A 86 0.89 3.16 -9.75
CA PRO A 86 0.59 4.50 -9.21
C PRO A 86 0.55 4.54 -7.68
N CYS A 87 0.09 3.47 -7.04
CA CYS A 87 0.25 3.30 -5.59
C CYS A 87 1.67 2.83 -5.31
N GLY A 88 2.54 3.77 -4.98
CA GLY A 88 3.95 3.51 -4.73
C GLY A 88 4.14 2.81 -3.39
N PHE A 89 5.01 1.80 -3.37
CA PHE A 89 5.54 1.23 -2.14
C PHE A 89 7.03 1.53 -2.08
N SER A 90 7.54 1.95 -0.93
CA SER A 90 8.97 2.17 -0.75
C SER A 90 9.44 1.84 0.65
N ILE A 91 10.72 1.53 0.75
CA ILE A 91 11.42 1.16 1.99
C ILE A 91 12.70 1.98 2.11
N GLY A 92 13.06 2.35 3.34
CA GLY A 92 14.27 3.11 3.63
C GLY A 92 14.76 2.90 5.05
N PRO A 93 15.91 3.47 5.42
CA PRO A 93 16.47 3.31 6.75
C PRO A 93 15.51 3.81 7.83
N ALA A 94 15.35 3.06 8.92
CA ALA A 94 14.72 3.60 10.12
C ALA A 94 15.74 4.40 10.94
N PRO A 95 15.31 5.49 11.63
CA PRO A 95 16.19 6.25 12.51
C PRO A 95 16.89 5.36 13.55
N GLY A 96 18.20 5.53 13.71
CA GLY A 96 18.99 4.82 14.72
C GLY A 96 19.39 3.38 14.37
N GLN A 97 19.12 2.92 13.15
CA GLN A 97 19.60 1.62 12.67
C GLN A 97 21.05 1.68 12.13
N PRO A 98 21.77 0.55 12.12
CA PRO A 98 23.04 0.43 11.40
C PRO A 98 22.89 0.81 9.92
N LYS A 99 23.96 1.18 9.21
CA LYS A 99 23.89 1.57 7.78
C LYS A 99 24.43 0.50 6.83
N ASP A 100 24.44 -0.76 7.26
CA ASP A 100 25.16 -1.85 6.62
C ASP A 100 24.34 -3.14 6.52
N TYR A 101 23.03 -3.01 6.37
CA TYR A 101 22.11 -4.16 6.28
C TYR A 101 21.39 -4.24 4.94
N TYR A 102 21.05 -5.47 4.60
CA TYR A 102 20.21 -5.85 3.47
C TYR A 102 19.28 -6.97 3.97
N PHE A 103 18.13 -7.12 3.35
CA PHE A 103 17.17 -8.19 3.65
C PHE A 103 16.26 -8.42 2.45
N SER A 104 15.53 -9.53 2.48
CA SER A 104 14.47 -9.80 1.52
C SER A 104 13.11 -9.45 2.12
N MET A 105 12.19 -8.95 1.29
CA MET A 105 10.78 -8.86 1.63
C MET A 105 10.00 -9.87 0.78
N HIS A 106 9.21 -10.72 1.43
CA HIS A 106 8.31 -11.59 0.71
C HIS A 106 7.18 -10.75 0.09
N ASN A 107 6.65 -11.17 -1.05
CA ASN A 107 5.54 -10.46 -1.71
C ASN A 107 4.33 -10.32 -0.78
N GLN A 108 4.11 -11.31 0.09
CA GLN A 108 3.05 -11.27 1.11
C GLN A 108 3.24 -10.13 2.12
N ASP A 109 4.48 -9.81 2.53
CA ASP A 109 4.77 -8.71 3.46
C ASP A 109 4.32 -7.35 2.89
N ILE A 110 4.58 -7.13 1.59
CA ILE A 110 4.25 -5.88 0.90
C ILE A 110 2.73 -5.76 0.74
N VAL A 111 2.06 -6.81 0.25
CA VAL A 111 0.60 -6.74 0.04
C VAL A 111 -0.17 -6.68 1.35
N ASP A 112 0.35 -7.24 2.45
CA ASP A 112 -0.29 -7.11 3.76
C ASP A 112 -0.22 -5.67 4.27
N ILE A 113 0.90 -4.97 4.06
CA ILE A 113 0.98 -3.53 4.36
C ILE A 113 -0.03 -2.74 3.53
N LEU A 114 -0.09 -2.97 2.21
CA LEU A 114 -1.05 -2.29 1.32
C LEU A 114 -2.51 -2.59 1.69
N ASP A 115 -2.84 -3.85 2.00
CA ASP A 115 -4.17 -4.29 2.42
C ASP A 115 -4.58 -3.60 3.74
N GLU A 116 -3.69 -3.54 4.73
CA GLU A 116 -3.95 -2.87 6.00
C GLU A 116 -4.07 -1.35 5.85
N VAL A 117 -3.26 -0.71 5.01
CA VAL A 117 -3.38 0.72 4.68
C VAL A 117 -4.75 1.00 4.06
N ASN A 118 -5.18 0.20 3.08
CA ASN A 118 -6.48 0.32 2.45
C ASN A 118 -7.62 0.17 3.47
N LYS A 119 -7.60 -0.88 4.30
CA LYS A 119 -8.64 -1.13 5.31
C LYS A 119 -8.74 0.00 6.34
N ARG A 120 -7.59 0.51 6.79
CA ARG A 120 -7.54 1.48 7.90
C ARG A 120 -7.92 2.88 7.44
N PHE A 121 -7.42 3.33 6.30
CA PHE A 121 -7.44 4.75 5.95
C PHE A 121 -8.40 5.08 4.81
N ALA A 122 -8.67 4.17 3.88
CA ALA A 122 -9.57 4.47 2.77
C ALA A 122 -11.00 4.88 3.18
N PRO A 123 -11.63 4.25 4.21
CA PRO A 123 -12.95 4.68 4.68
C PRO A 123 -12.98 6.10 5.25
N LEU A 124 -11.82 6.62 5.67
CA LEU A 124 -11.68 7.95 6.28
C LEU A 124 -11.47 9.03 5.21
N HIS A 125 -10.97 8.66 4.03
CA HIS A 125 -10.50 9.61 3.01
C HIS A 125 -11.11 9.38 1.62
N GLY A 126 -12.35 8.87 1.58
CA GLY A 126 -13.11 8.75 0.33
C GLY A 126 -12.48 7.80 -0.69
N GLY A 127 -11.81 6.73 -0.23
CA GLY A 127 -11.20 5.74 -1.11
C GLY A 127 -9.79 6.11 -1.59
N ARG A 128 -9.14 7.10 -0.97
CA ARG A 128 -7.72 7.44 -1.20
C ARG A 128 -6.89 7.08 0.01
N VAL A 129 -5.61 6.78 -0.18
CA VAL A 129 -4.71 6.39 0.91
C VAL A 129 -3.30 6.90 0.70
N ALA A 130 -2.66 7.33 1.77
CA ALA A 130 -1.21 7.40 1.88
C ALA A 130 -0.84 7.13 3.34
N ALA A 131 0.25 6.42 3.57
CA ALA A 131 0.66 6.05 4.91
C ALA A 131 2.17 5.81 4.99
N GLU A 132 2.68 5.81 6.21
CA GLU A 132 4.03 5.36 6.49
C GLU A 132 4.07 4.60 7.80
N GLY A 133 5.18 3.93 8.07
CA GLY A 133 5.36 3.25 9.34
C GLY A 133 6.71 2.57 9.44
N ILE A 134 6.84 1.76 10.47
CA ILE A 134 8.01 0.92 10.71
C ILE A 134 7.64 -0.53 10.49
N VAL A 135 8.51 -1.26 9.80
CA VAL A 135 8.48 -2.71 9.67
C VAL A 135 9.80 -3.27 10.18
N ARG A 136 9.78 -4.47 10.77
CA ARG A 136 10.98 -5.18 11.20
C ARG A 136 11.18 -6.41 10.32
N CYS A 137 12.21 -6.41 9.50
CA CYS A 137 12.56 -7.52 8.61
C CYS A 137 13.92 -8.07 9.00
N GLU A 138 14.01 -9.39 9.21
CA GLU A 138 15.27 -10.08 9.56
C GLU A 138 16.04 -9.44 10.73
N GLY A 139 15.33 -8.82 11.68
CA GLY A 139 15.90 -8.18 12.86
C GLY A 139 16.22 -6.68 12.71
N TYR A 140 16.07 -6.10 11.52
CA TYR A 140 16.29 -4.67 11.28
C TYR A 140 14.97 -3.92 11.15
N ASN A 141 14.90 -2.74 11.77
CA ASN A 141 13.76 -1.85 11.56
C ASN A 141 13.98 -1.04 10.28
N THR A 142 12.95 -0.89 9.46
CA THR A 142 12.96 0.01 8.30
C THR A 142 11.71 0.84 8.27
N THR A 143 11.81 2.00 7.63
CA THR A 143 10.65 2.85 7.37
C THR A 143 10.04 2.44 6.05
N TRP A 144 8.73 2.24 6.02
CA TRP A 144 7.98 1.98 4.79
C TRP A 144 7.05 3.16 4.48
N TRP A 145 6.75 3.34 3.19
CA TRP A 145 5.78 4.33 2.72
C TRP A 145 4.86 3.75 1.64
N VAL A 146 3.60 4.15 1.71
CA VAL A 146 2.59 4.03 0.65
C VAL A 146 2.21 5.44 0.22
N THR A 147 2.52 5.80 -1.03
CA THR A 147 2.41 7.18 -1.55
C THR A 147 1.90 7.24 -2.97
#